data_AF-A0A9E5LWY8-F1
#
_entry.id   AF-A0A9E5LWY8-F1
#
_cell.length_a   1.000
_cell.length_b   1.000
_cell.length_c   1.000
_cell.angle_alpha   90.00
_cell.angle_beta   90.00
_cell.angle_gamma   90.00
#
_symmetry.space_group_name_H-M   'P 1'
#
loop_
_entity.id
_entity.type
_entity.pdbx_description
1 polymer ?
#
loop_
_entity_poly.entity_id
_entity_poly.type
_entity_poly.pdbx_seq_one_letter_code
_entity_poly.pdbx_strand_id
1 'polypeptide(L)'
;ALVENMRDELSAFCHRANIEIYESDRASYKELSTGCEMGLDDDIPVLLRAKRAYVPGGFRSASYRIVFPMFDRNALIGFVGVQDSSQLPTLRPDEIRLVEKVVRQCATHIALLELDELRKTQRLSVVTSGEGHP
;
A
#
# COMPACT_ATOMS: atom_id res chain seq x y z
N ALA A 1 3.38 3.73 13.20
CA ALA A 1 4.74 4.27 13.05
C ALA A 1 5.19 4.32 11.58
N LEU A 2 5.57 3.20 10.93
CA LEU A 2 6.12 3.25 9.56
C LEU A 2 5.14 3.81 8.52
N VAL A 3 3.91 3.29 8.51
CA VAL A 3 2.85 3.70 7.57
C VAL A 3 2.46 5.16 7.78
N GLU A 4 2.31 5.59 9.04
CA GLU A 4 1.98 6.97 9.40
C GLU A 4 3.08 7.94 8.95
N ASN A 5 4.35 7.61 9.21
CA ASN A 5 5.48 8.42 8.74
C ASN A 5 5.51 8.50 7.21
N MET A 6 5.29 7.38 6.52
CA MET A 6 5.22 7.35 5.05
C MET A 6 4.10 8.26 4.53
N ARG A 7 2.91 8.19 5.14
CA ARG A 7 1.77 9.02 4.77
C ARG A 7 2.09 10.50 4.90
N ASP A 8 2.66 10.90 6.02
CA ASP A 8 2.95 12.30 6.32
C ASP A 8 4.07 12.85 5.43
N GLU A 9 5.12 12.06 5.17
CA GLU A 9 6.19 12.41 4.23
C GLU A 9 5.68 12.53 2.79
N LEU A 10 4.88 11.55 2.32
CA LEU A 10 4.28 11.59 0.99
C LEU A 10 3.30 12.75 0.85
N SER A 11 2.54 13.06 1.91
CA SER A 11 1.65 14.22 1.93
C SER A 11 2.47 15.49 1.75
N ALA A 12 3.50 15.70 2.57
CA ALA A 12 4.37 16.87 2.49
C ALA A 12 5.02 17.01 1.10
N PHE A 13 5.51 15.90 0.53
CA PHE A 13 6.10 15.87 -0.81
C PHE A 13 5.07 16.19 -1.90
N CYS A 14 3.86 15.64 -1.81
CA CYS A 14 2.77 15.86 -2.75
C CYS A 14 1.99 17.15 -2.46
N HIS A 15 2.68 18.21 -2.06
CA HIS A 15 2.09 19.54 -1.79
C HIS A 15 1.00 19.55 -0.71
N ARG A 16 1.14 18.71 0.32
CA ARG A 16 0.13 18.47 1.38
C ARG A 16 -1.18 17.86 0.85
N ALA A 17 -1.10 17.09 -0.23
CA ALA A 17 -2.23 16.28 -0.68
C ALA A 17 -2.64 15.28 0.40
N ASN A 18 -3.93 14.95 0.44
CA ASN A 18 -4.40 13.85 1.27
C ASN A 18 -3.93 12.52 0.65
N ILE A 19 -3.34 11.67 1.49
CA ILE A 19 -2.76 10.39 1.10
C ILE A 19 -3.56 9.28 1.78
N GLU A 20 -4.10 8.38 0.97
CA GLU A 20 -4.74 7.16 1.45
C GLU A 20 -3.85 5.97 1.12
N ILE A 21 -3.71 5.06 2.07
CA ILE A 21 -2.89 3.86 1.91
C ILE A 21 -3.77 2.66 2.17
N TYR A 22 -3.87 1.79 1.17
CA TYR A 22 -4.63 0.56 1.23
C TYR A 22 -3.70 -0.64 1.30
N GLU A 23 -3.99 -1.56 2.21
CA GLU A 23 -3.35 -2.86 2.33
C GLU A 23 -4.32 -3.95 1.87
N SER A 24 -3.79 -4.99 1.22
CA SER A 24 -4.59 -6.14 0.83
C SER A 24 -4.91 -7.00 2.04
N ASP A 25 -6.19 -7.25 2.28
CA ASP A 25 -6.70 -8.34 3.10
C ASP A 25 -7.22 -9.46 2.18
N ARG A 26 -7.43 -10.66 2.73
CA ARG A 26 -7.79 -11.91 2.03
C ARG A 26 -8.86 -11.78 0.95
N ALA A 27 -9.78 -10.82 1.08
CA ALA A 27 -10.89 -10.60 0.16
C ALA A 27 -11.15 -9.12 -0.18
N SER A 28 -10.31 -8.19 0.28
CA SER A 28 -10.53 -6.75 0.10
C SER A 28 -9.22 -5.98 0.22
N TYR A 29 -9.28 -4.68 -0.03
CA TYR A 29 -8.26 -3.72 0.29
C TYR A 29 -8.79 -2.82 1.40
N LYS A 30 -8.05 -2.70 2.49
CA LYS A 30 -8.44 -1.92 3.65
C LYS A 30 -7.57 -0.67 3.77
N GLU A 31 -8.21 0.50 3.85
CA GLU A 31 -7.52 1.76 4.09
C GLU A 31 -7.04 1.83 5.54
N LEU A 32 -5.76 2.15 5.72
CA LEU A 32 -5.08 2.00 7.00
C LEU A 32 -5.46 3.07 8.05
N SER A 33 -5.96 4.24 7.63
CA SER A 33 -6.32 5.34 8.54
C SER A 33 -7.76 5.28 9.04
N THR A 34 -8.68 4.83 8.19
CA THR A 34 -10.13 4.90 8.37
C THR A 34 -10.77 3.52 8.48
N GLY A 35 -10.07 2.47 8.01
CA GLY A 35 -10.59 1.12 7.93
C GLY A 35 -11.61 0.91 6.82
N CYS A 36 -11.77 1.86 5.90
CA CYS A 36 -12.66 1.71 4.74
C CYS A 36 -12.19 0.54 3.87
N GLU A 37 -13.13 -0.25 3.36
CA GLU A 37 -12.84 -1.44 2.56
C GLU A 37 -13.24 -1.24 1.10
N MET A 38 -12.39 -1.72 0.20
CA MET A 38 -12.58 -1.76 -1.25
C MET A 38 -12.46 -3.21 -1.71
N GLY A 39 -13.37 -3.67 -2.57
CA GLY A 39 -13.38 -5.06 -3.02
C GLY A 39 -12.17 -5.40 -3.89
N LEU A 40 -11.76 -6.68 -3.92
CA LEU A 40 -10.67 -7.09 -4.83
C LEU A 40 -11.01 -6.81 -6.30
N ASP A 41 -12.29 -6.88 -6.69
CA ASP A 41 -12.76 -6.74 -8.07
C ASP A 41 -13.14 -5.30 -8.44
N ASP A 42 -12.90 -4.33 -7.56
CA ASP A 42 -13.13 -2.93 -7.88
C ASP A 42 -12.14 -2.41 -8.94
N ASP A 43 -12.57 -1.36 -9.65
CA ASP A 43 -11.87 -0.80 -10.80
C ASP A 43 -10.38 -0.51 -10.54
N ILE A 44 -10.05 0.03 -9.36
CA ILE A 44 -8.69 0.44 -9.00
C ILE A 44 -7.76 -0.77 -8.85
N PRO A 45 -8.03 -1.75 -7.96
CA PRO A 45 -7.20 -2.95 -7.85
C PRO A 45 -7.05 -3.72 -9.16
N VAL A 46 -8.12 -3.88 -9.93
CA VAL A 46 -8.08 -4.57 -11.22
C VAL A 46 -7.14 -3.87 -12.18
N LEU A 47 -7.24 -2.54 -12.29
CA LEU A 47 -6.39 -1.75 -13.19
C LEU A 47 -4.92 -1.76 -12.77
N LEU A 48 -4.65 -1.67 -11.46
CA LEU A 48 -3.30 -1.72 -10.90
C LEU A 48 -2.63 -3.07 -11.18
N ARG A 49 -3.35 -4.18 -10.99
CA ARG A 49 -2.85 -5.53 -11.34
C ARG A 49 -2.56 -5.66 -12.82
N ALA A 50 -3.43 -5.12 -13.68
CA ALA A 50 -3.26 -5.18 -15.12
C ALA A 50 -2.06 -4.34 -15.62
N LYS A 51 -1.91 -3.10 -15.15
CA LYS A 51 -0.85 -2.19 -15.64
C LYS A 51 0.49 -2.39 -14.97
N ARG A 52 0.51 -2.88 -13.72
CA ARG A 52 1.73 -3.05 -12.91
C ARG A 52 2.54 -1.76 -12.73
N ALA A 53 1.89 -0.62 -12.83
CA ALA A 53 2.47 0.72 -12.73
C ALA A 53 1.44 1.68 -12.12
N TYR A 54 1.87 2.91 -11.84
CA TYR A 54 0.95 3.95 -11.39
C TYR A 54 -0.14 4.21 -12.43
N VAL A 55 -1.30 4.62 -11.95
CA VAL A 55 -2.43 5.01 -12.81
C VAL A 55 -2.91 6.40 -12.46
N PRO A 56 -3.04 7.30 -13.45
CA PRO A 56 -3.72 8.56 -13.23
C PRO A 56 -5.19 8.33 -12.87
N GLY A 57 -5.78 9.33 -12.24
CA GLY A 57 -7.13 9.36 -11.72
C GLY A 57 -8.26 9.15 -12.71
N GLY A 58 -9.48 9.43 -12.27
CA GLY A 58 -10.71 9.24 -13.04
C GLY A 58 -11.50 7.99 -12.65
N PHE A 59 -11.28 7.48 -11.44
CA PHE A 59 -12.03 6.35 -10.89
C PHE A 59 -13.41 6.81 -10.42
N ARG A 60 -14.43 5.99 -10.64
CA ARG A 60 -15.80 6.31 -10.20
C ARG A 60 -15.98 6.14 -8.70
N SER A 61 -15.24 5.22 -8.09
CA SER A 61 -15.32 4.86 -6.68
C SER A 61 -14.54 5.79 -5.75
N ALA A 62 -13.58 6.57 -6.27
CA ALA A 62 -12.75 7.43 -5.45
C ALA A 62 -12.12 8.59 -6.25
N SER A 63 -12.05 9.76 -5.62
CA SER A 63 -11.44 10.96 -6.19
C SER A 63 -9.92 10.96 -6.01
N TYR A 64 -9.23 10.07 -6.73
CA TYR A 64 -7.76 10.11 -6.80
C TYR A 64 -7.28 10.86 -8.01
N ARG A 65 -6.18 11.60 -7.84
CA ARG A 65 -5.38 12.17 -8.92
C ARG A 65 -4.49 11.12 -9.57
N ILE A 66 -3.89 10.27 -8.74
CA ILE A 66 -2.96 9.24 -9.14
C ILE A 66 -2.90 8.17 -8.06
N VAL A 67 -2.76 6.92 -8.48
CA VAL A 67 -2.66 5.77 -7.57
C VAL A 67 -1.40 4.98 -7.90
N PHE A 68 -0.63 4.62 -6.88
CA PHE A 68 0.64 3.91 -6.99
C PHE A 68 0.48 2.50 -6.40
N PRO A 69 0.76 1.43 -7.16
CA PRO A 69 0.65 0.07 -6.64
C PRO A 69 1.81 -0.30 -5.71
N MET A 70 1.52 -1.09 -4.68
CA MET A 70 2.50 -1.80 -3.85
C MET A 70 2.52 -3.27 -4.25
N PHE A 71 3.66 -3.74 -4.78
CA PHE A 71 3.84 -5.14 -5.16
C PHE A 71 4.89 -5.83 -4.30
N ASP A 72 4.58 -7.04 -3.84
CA ASP A 72 5.56 -8.02 -3.37
C ASP A 72 5.47 -9.29 -4.22
N ARG A 73 6.60 -9.82 -4.69
CA ARG A 73 6.68 -11.04 -5.53
C ARG A 73 5.63 -11.13 -6.66
N ASN A 74 5.35 -10.00 -7.32
CA ASN A 74 4.31 -9.83 -8.36
C ASN A 74 2.86 -9.84 -7.88
N ALA A 75 2.57 -10.05 -6.60
CA ALA A 75 1.26 -9.88 -6.00
C ALA A 75 1.02 -8.41 -5.62
N LEU A 76 -0.16 -7.87 -5.96
CA LEU A 76 -0.56 -6.53 -5.53
C LEU A 76 -1.00 -6.61 -4.06
N ILE A 77 -0.12 -6.17 -3.16
CA ILE A 77 -0.33 -6.23 -1.71
C ILE A 77 -0.97 -4.96 -1.16
N GLY A 78 -1.21 -3.95 -2.00
CA GLY A 78 -1.85 -2.70 -1.61
C GLY A 78 -1.59 -1.59 -2.62
N PHE A 79 -1.99 -0.37 -2.28
CA PHE A 79 -1.71 0.81 -3.10
C PHE A 79 -1.77 2.10 -2.29
N VAL A 80 -1.17 3.16 -2.85
CA VAL A 80 -1.21 4.52 -2.30
C VAL A 80 -2.01 5.41 -3.25
N GLY A 81 -3.09 5.98 -2.76
CA GLY A 81 -3.91 6.96 -3.47
C GLY A 81 -3.52 8.39 -3.06
N VAL A 82 -3.16 9.21 -4.05
CA VAL A 82 -3.05 10.66 -3.87
C VAL A 82 -4.39 11.27 -4.26
N GLN A 83 -5.11 11.85 -3.31
CA GLN A 83 -6.42 12.43 -3.58
C GLN A 83 -6.34 13.61 -4.54
N ASP A 84 -7.39 13.79 -5.33
CA ASP A 84 -7.53 14.93 -6.21
C ASP A 84 -7.82 16.21 -5.42
N SER A 85 -7.24 17.32 -5.88
CA SER A 85 -7.45 18.64 -5.30
C SER A 85 -7.22 19.72 -6.35
N SER A 86 -8.25 20.52 -6.61
CA SER A 86 -8.19 21.65 -7.53
C SER A 86 -7.26 22.78 -7.05
N GLN A 87 -6.87 22.76 -5.78
CA GLN A 87 -5.99 23.76 -5.17
C GLN A 87 -4.51 23.37 -5.26
N LEU A 88 -4.19 22.13 -5.62
CA LEU A 88 -2.83 21.62 -5.63
C LEU A 88 -2.27 21.48 -7.05
N PRO A 89 -1.01 21.88 -7.28
CA PRO A 89 -0.39 21.83 -8.60
C PRO A 89 -0.23 20.38 -9.08
N THR A 90 -0.10 20.20 -10.39
CA THR A 90 0.13 18.87 -10.98
C THR A 90 1.48 18.30 -10.64
N LEU A 91 1.47 17.06 -10.13
CA LEU A 91 2.68 16.28 -9.94
C LEU A 91 3.39 16.12 -11.27
N ARG A 92 4.64 16.57 -11.29
CA ARG A 92 5.53 16.51 -12.44
C ARG A 92 6.03 15.08 -12.63
N PRO A 93 6.49 14.70 -13.84
CA PRO A 93 6.97 13.34 -14.10
C PRO A 93 8.12 12.89 -13.18
N ASP A 94 9.02 13.80 -12.78
CA ASP A 94 10.08 13.51 -11.82
C ASP A 94 9.55 13.22 -10.41
N GLU A 95 8.55 13.98 -9.95
CA GLU A 95 7.89 13.77 -8.66
C GLU A 95 7.17 12.41 -8.62
N ILE A 96 6.46 12.07 -9.70
CA ILE A 96 5.78 10.77 -9.83
C ILE A 96 6.79 9.62 -9.73
N ARG A 97 7.93 9.71 -10.41
CA ARG A 97 8.98 8.67 -10.35
C ARG A 97 9.60 8.55 -8.97
N LEU A 98 9.74 9.65 -8.24
CA LEU A 98 10.22 9.63 -6.85
C LEU A 98 9.21 8.96 -5.93
N VAL A 99 7.93 9.29 -6.03
CA VAL A 99 6.86 8.64 -5.27
C VAL A 99 6.81 7.14 -5.58
N GLU A 100 6.88 6.75 -6.86
CA GLU A 100 6.90 5.34 -7.25
C GLU A 100 8.07 4.58 -6.60
N LYS A 101 9.26 5.20 -6.54
CA LYS A 101 10.43 4.62 -5.89
C LYS A 101 10.19 4.42 -4.39
N VAL A 102 9.66 5.42 -3.70
CA VAL A 102 9.36 5.35 -2.26
C VAL A 102 8.32 4.27 -1.99
N VAL A 103 7.20 4.27 -2.71
CA VAL A 103 6.13 3.27 -2.57
C VAL A 103 6.66 1.85 -2.77
N ARG A 104 7.55 1.63 -3.74
CA ARG A 104 8.18 0.33 -3.98
C ARG A 104 9.10 -0.11 -2.83
N GLN A 105 9.87 0.83 -2.26
CA GLN A 105 10.72 0.55 -1.10
C GLN A 105 9.89 0.21 0.13
N CYS A 106 8.78 0.93 0.33
CA CYS A 106 7.83 0.66 1.42
C CYS A 106 7.15 -0.70 1.28
N ALA A 107 6.69 -1.06 0.07
CA ALA A 107 6.14 -2.39 -0.21
C ALA A 107 7.12 -3.51 0.14
N THR A 108 8.40 -3.33 -0.20
CA THR A 108 9.46 -4.28 0.15
C THR A 108 9.64 -4.38 1.67
N HIS A 109 9.61 -3.25 2.38
CA HIS A 109 9.78 -3.23 3.82
C HIS A 109 8.60 -3.91 4.55
N ILE A 110 7.36 -3.67 4.10
CA ILE A 110 6.16 -4.33 4.63
C ILE A 110 6.29 -5.86 4.48
N ALA A 111 6.64 -6.33 3.27
CA ALA A 111 6.82 -7.76 3.02
C ALA A 111 7.92 -8.40 3.91
N LEU A 112 9.00 -7.67 4.20
CA LEU A 112 10.05 -8.14 5.11
C LEU A 112 9.55 -8.23 6.56
N LEU A 113 8.76 -7.25 7.01
CA LEU A 113 8.16 -7.28 8.35
C LEU A 113 7.20 -8.46 8.50
N GLU A 114 6.35 -8.73 7.50
CA GLU A 114 5.46 -9.90 7.50
C GLU A 114 6.25 -11.22 7.58
N LEU A 115 7.33 -11.35 6.82
CA LEU A 115 8.21 -12.53 6.87
C LEU A 115 8.84 -12.72 8.26
N ASP A 116 9.25 -11.64 8.91
CA ASP A 116 9.84 -11.71 10.24
C ASP A 116 8.79 -12.06 11.30
N GLU A 117 7.56 -11.56 11.19
CA GLU A 117 6.46 -11.98 12.06
C GLU A 117 6.12 -13.46 11.88
N LEU A 118 6.00 -13.94 10.63
CA LEU A 118 5.78 -15.37 10.35
C LEU A 118 6.88 -16.26 10.94
N ARG A 119 8.15 -15.83 10.87
CA ARG A 119 9.28 -16.54 11.48
C ARG A 119 9.21 -16.56 13.01
N LYS A 120 8.80 -15.46 13.65
CA LYS A 120 8.59 -15.40 15.10
C LYS A 120 7.48 -16.35 15.53
N THR A 121 6.35 -16.35 14.82
CA THR A 121 5.22 -17.26 15.10
C THR A 121 5.63 -18.73 14.95
N GLN A 122 6.40 -19.07 13.91
CA GLN A 122 6.90 -20.44 13.74
C GLN A 122 7.84 -20.86 14.87
N ARG A 123 8.77 -19.99 15.30
CA ARG A 123 9.66 -20.28 16.44
C ARG A 123 8.87 -20.50 17.73
N LEU A 124 7.84 -19.71 17.99
CA LEU A 124 6.96 -19.88 19.15
C LEU A 124 6.18 -21.21 19.08
N SER A 125 5.67 -21.60 17.90
CA SER A 125 4.96 -22.88 17.74
C SER A 125 5.85 -24.13 17.92
N VAL A 126 7.15 -24.02 17.61
CA VAL A 126 8.12 -25.10 17.83
C VAL A 126 8.44 -25.26 19.31
N VAL A 127 8.50 -24.16 20.07
CA VAL A 127 8.75 -24.19 21.52
C VAL A 127 7.56 -24.78 22.29
N THR A 128 6.31 -24.52 21.87
CA THR A 128 5.12 -25.09 22.52
C THR A 128 4.82 -26.54 22.13
N SER A 129 5.39 -27.04 21.03
CA SER A 129 5.24 -28.43 20.58
C SER A 129 6.35 -29.36 21.08
N GLY A 130 7.34 -28.82 21.81
CA GLY A 130 8.50 -29.55 22.33
C GLY A 130 8.33 -30.16 23.73
N GLU A 131 7.23 -29.88 24.44
CA GLU A 131 6.90 -30.56 25.71
C GLU A 131 6.15 -31.86 25.42
N GLY A 132 6.89 -32.86 24.92
CA GLY A 132 6.31 -34.10 24.44
C GLY A 132 7.30 -35.26 24.40
N HIS A 133 7.64 -35.76 25.59
CA HIS A 133 7.99 -37.16 25.91
C HIS A 133 9.47 -37.61 25.83
N PRO A 134 9.85 -38.67 26.58
CA PRO A 134 9.08 -39.47 27.57
C PRO A 134 9.52 -39.29 29.03
#